data_AF-D3AI82-F1
#
_entry.id   AF-D3AI82-F1
#
_cell.length_a   1.000
_cell.length_b   1.000
_cell.length_c   1.000
_cell.angle_alpha   90.00
_cell.angle_beta   90.00
_cell.angle_gamma   90.00
#
_symmetry.space_group_name_H-M   'P 1'
#
loop_
_entity.id
_entity.type
_entity.pdbx_description
1 polymer ?
#
loop_
_entity_poly.entity_id
_entity_poly.type
_entity_poly.pdbx_seq_one_letter_code
_entity_poly.pdbx_strand_id
1 'polypeptide(L)'
;MNKTIRIGTRKSALAMVQTELVAEALKQVQPGLETRIVTKVTEGDRILNKPLLEFGGKGVFVTEFEQALQNGEIDFAVHSAKDLPMDLEDGLGIVAVPPREDPRDVL
;
A
#
# COMPACT_ATOMS: atom_id res chain seq x y z
N MET A 1 -18.30 -9.72 17.36
CA MET A 1 -18.02 -8.39 16.75
C MET A 1 -17.25 -8.67 15.47
N ASN A 2 -17.82 -8.35 14.30
CA ASN A 2 -17.07 -8.47 13.04
C ASN A 2 -16.03 -7.36 13.02
N LYS A 3 -14.74 -7.73 13.06
CA LYS A 3 -13.64 -6.77 13.06
C LYS A 3 -13.45 -6.30 11.62
N THR A 4 -13.80 -5.04 11.34
CA THR A 4 -13.49 -4.40 10.05
C THR A 4 -11.98 -4.25 9.91
N ILE A 5 -11.41 -4.71 8.79
CA ILE A 5 -9.98 -4.53 8.47
C ILE A 5 -9.79 -3.27 7.65
N ARG A 6 -8.88 -2.39 8.09
CA ARG A 6 -8.58 -1.10 7.46
C ARG A 6 -7.36 -1.24 6.56
N ILE A 7 -7.55 -0.98 5.27
CA ILE A 7 -6.53 -1.19 4.25
C ILE A 7 -6.00 0.17 3.79
N GLY A 8 -4.72 0.44 4.06
CA GLY A 8 -4.03 1.64 3.60
C GLY A 8 -3.69 1.58 2.11
N THR A 9 -3.96 2.65 1.37
CA THR A 9 -3.54 2.77 -0.03
C THR A 9 -3.37 4.23 -0.49
N ARG A 10 -2.65 4.43 -1.60
CA ARG A 10 -2.54 5.72 -2.29
C ARG A 10 -3.82 6.05 -3.04
N LYS A 11 -4.05 7.34 -3.32
CA LYS A 11 -5.25 7.81 -4.05
C LYS A 11 -5.22 7.56 -5.57
N SER A 12 -4.09 7.13 -6.13
CA SER A 12 -3.99 6.88 -7.58
C SER A 12 -4.97 5.78 -8.02
N ALA A 13 -5.49 5.88 -9.25
CA ALA A 13 -6.43 4.90 -9.77
C ALA A 13 -5.88 3.46 -9.74
N LEU A 14 -4.60 3.28 -10.09
CA LEU A 14 -3.96 1.96 -10.04
C LEU A 14 -3.86 1.42 -8.61
N ALA A 15 -3.47 2.25 -7.63
CA ALA A 15 -3.38 1.82 -6.23
C ALA A 15 -4.74 1.40 -5.66
N MET A 16 -5.81 2.13 -6.01
CA MET A 16 -7.18 1.77 -5.64
C MET A 16 -7.58 0.40 -6.21
N VAL A 17 -7.35 0.17 -7.51
CA VAL A 17 -7.64 -1.12 -8.16
C VAL A 17 -6.85 -2.25 -7.51
N GLN A 18 -5.55 -2.08 -7.27
CA GLN A 18 -4.72 -3.07 -6.58
C GLN A 18 -5.27 -3.41 -5.18
N THR A 19 -5.76 -2.40 -4.47
CA THR A 19 -6.32 -2.56 -3.12
C THR A 19 -7.66 -3.27 -3.14
N GLU A 20 -8.51 -2.96 -4.12
CA GLU A 20 -9.79 -3.63 -4.34
C GLU A 20 -9.61 -5.11 -4.69
N LEU A 21 -8.61 -5.46 -5.51
CA LEU A 21 -8.27 -6.86 -5.80
C LEU A 21 -7.90 -7.63 -4.52
N VAL A 22 -7.10 -7.03 -3.64
CA VAL A 22 -6.75 -7.64 -2.35
C VAL A 22 -7.96 -7.75 -1.44
N ALA A 23 -8.79 -6.71 -1.34
CA ALA A 23 -10.01 -6.73 -0.53
C ALA A 23 -11.00 -7.81 -1.00
N GLU A 24 -11.15 -7.98 -2.30
CA GLU A 24 -12.02 -9.01 -2.89
C GLU A 24 -11.47 -10.43 -2.61
N ALA A 25 -10.16 -10.64 -2.77
CA ALA A 25 -9.54 -11.92 -2.41
C ALA A 25 -9.76 -12.28 -0.93
N LEU A 26 -9.66 -11.29 -0.03
CA LEU A 26 -9.94 -11.50 1.39
C LEU A 26 -11.40 -11.87 1.66
N LYS A 27 -12.36 -11.23 0.96
CA LYS A 27 -13.79 -11.58 1.06
C LYS A 27 -14.10 -12.96 0.53
N GLN A 28 -13.43 -13.42 -0.53
CA GLN A 28 -13.63 -14.77 -1.06
C GLN A 28 -13.20 -15.85 -0.05
N VAL A 29 -12.13 -15.60 0.70
CA VAL A 29 -11.67 -16.51 1.77
C VAL A 29 -12.57 -16.42 3.00
N GLN A 30 -13.06 -15.23 3.34
CA GLN A 30 -13.92 -14.98 4.49
C GLN A 30 -15.14 -14.12 4.09
N PRO A 31 -16.27 -14.72 3.66
CA PRO A 31 -17.42 -14.00 3.10
C PRO A 31 -18.11 -12.98 4.02
N GLY A 32 -17.85 -13.03 5.33
CA GLY A 32 -18.35 -12.06 6.32
C GLY A 32 -17.34 -10.98 6.74
N LEU A 33 -16.16 -10.95 6.11
CA LEU A 33 -15.12 -9.98 6.44
C LEU A 33 -15.47 -8.60 5.90
N GLU A 34 -15.52 -7.61 6.78
CA GLU A 34 -15.64 -6.22 6.38
C GLU A 34 -14.26 -5.61 6.16
N THR A 35 -14.11 -4.90 5.04
CA THR A 35 -12.88 -4.16 4.71
C THR A 35 -13.20 -2.69 4.51
N ARG A 36 -12.36 -1.80 5.04
CA ARG A 36 -12.44 -0.35 4.85
C ARG A 36 -11.17 0.16 4.20
N ILE A 37 -11.28 0.75 3.02
CA ILE A 37 -10.13 1.39 2.37
C ILE A 37 -9.89 2.76 3.01
N VAL A 38 -8.65 3.01 3.43
CA VAL A 38 -8.18 4.25 4.03
C VAL A 38 -7.12 4.84 3.11
N THR A 39 -7.47 5.94 2.44
CA THR A 39 -6.52 6.59 1.53
C THR A 39 -5.63 7.57 2.29
N LYS A 40 -4.34 7.56 1.95
CA LYS A 40 -3.37 8.57 2.39
C LYS A 40 -2.72 9.24 1.19
N VAL A 41 -2.25 10.48 1.41
CA VAL A 41 -1.48 11.25 0.43
C VAL A 41 -0.05 11.24 0.92
N THR A 42 0.83 10.66 0.11
CA THR A 42 2.27 10.58 0.40
C THR A 42 2.97 11.86 -0.03
N GLU A 43 4.17 12.11 0.48
CA GLU A 43 5.02 13.21 0.01
C GLU A 43 5.30 13.14 -1.49
N GLY A 44 5.43 11.94 -2.04
CA GLY A 44 5.67 11.73 -3.47
C GLY A 44 4.47 12.06 -4.35
N ASP A 45 3.25 11.96 -3.80
CA ASP A 45 2.04 12.46 -4.46
C ASP A 45 1.97 13.99 -4.49
N ARG A 46 2.65 14.67 -3.55
CA ARG A 46 2.63 16.14 -3.44
C ARG A 46 3.70 16.80 -4.31
N ILE A 47 4.81 16.12 -4.57
CA ILE A 47 5.96 16.69 -5.28
C ILE A 47 6.13 15.99 -6.63
N LEU A 48 5.35 16.42 -7.62
CA LEU A 48 5.38 15.88 -8.99
C LEU A 48 6.48 16.48 -9.90
N ASN A 49 7.11 17.57 -9.46
CA ASN A 49 8.00 18.39 -10.30
C ASN A 49 9.50 18.19 -9.99
N LYS A 50 9.86 17.16 -9.21
CA LYS A 50 11.25 16.85 -8.89
C LYS A 50 11.58 15.41 -9.30
N PRO A 51 12.77 15.15 -9.86
CA PRO A 51 13.24 13.80 -10.11
C PRO A 51 13.24 12.96 -8.83
N LEU A 52 12.80 11.70 -8.91
CA LEU A 52 12.78 10.77 -7.77
C LEU A 52 14.16 10.64 -7.08
N LEU A 53 15.24 10.76 -7.86
CA LEU A 53 16.63 10.73 -7.40
C LEU A 53 16.96 11.84 -6.38
N GLU A 54 16.23 12.96 -6.40
CA GLU A 54 16.45 14.08 -5.48
C GLU A 54 15.86 13.84 -4.08
N PHE A 55 15.04 12.80 -3.90
CA PHE A 55 14.37 12.51 -2.63
C PHE A 55 15.22 11.67 -1.66
N GLY A 56 16.50 11.43 -1.97
CA GLY A 56 17.44 10.85 -1.01
C GLY A 56 17.17 9.40 -0.61
N GLY A 57 16.39 8.65 -1.41
CA GLY A 57 16.24 7.20 -1.28
C GLY A 57 15.39 6.69 -0.10
N LYS A 58 14.91 7.56 0.79
CA LYS A 58 13.90 7.16 1.80
C LYS A 58 12.54 7.04 1.15
N GLY A 59 11.76 6.03 1.55
CA GLY A 59 10.48 5.63 0.96
C GLY A 59 9.43 6.74 0.91
N VAL A 60 9.54 7.61 -0.10
CA VAL A 60 8.68 8.77 -0.36
C VAL A 60 7.20 8.39 -0.50
N PHE A 61 6.93 7.12 -0.83
CA PHE A 61 5.59 6.57 -0.99
C PHE A 61 5.16 5.64 0.16
N VAL A 62 5.99 5.45 1.19
CA VAL A 62 5.84 4.38 2.20
C VAL A 62 5.82 4.94 3.62
N THR A 63 6.61 5.97 3.91
CA THR A 63 6.72 6.57 5.27
C THR A 63 5.37 6.86 5.93
N GLU A 64 4.42 7.48 5.21
CA GLU A 64 3.12 7.81 5.78
C GLU A 64 2.23 6.60 6.06
N PHE A 65 2.47 5.48 5.39
CA PHE A 65 1.79 4.21 5.65
C PHE A 65 2.43 3.46 6.79
N GLU A 66 3.77 3.45 6.90
CA GLU A 66 4.48 2.86 8.05
C GLU A 66 4.06 3.54 9.35
N GLN A 67 4.04 4.87 9.38
CA GLN A 67 3.54 5.62 10.53
C GLN A 67 2.07 5.30 10.85
N ALA A 68 1.24 5.13 9.82
CA ALA A 68 -0.17 4.80 10.00
C ALA A 68 -0.39 3.39 10.55
N LEU A 69 0.47 2.44 10.18
CA LEU A 69 0.47 1.07 10.72
C LEU A 69 0.87 1.10 12.20
N GLN A 70 1.96 1.79 12.53
CA GLN A 70 2.42 1.92 13.91
C GLN A 70 1.41 2.63 14.82
N ASN A 71 0.72 3.65 14.31
CA ASN A 71 -0.34 4.35 15.02
C ASN A 71 -1.65 3.55 15.10
N GLY A 72 -1.72 2.40 14.44
CA GLY A 72 -2.92 1.58 14.37
C GLY A 72 -4.08 2.27 13.66
N GLU A 73 -3.82 3.18 12.71
CA GLU A 73 -4.83 3.85 11.88
C GLU A 73 -5.30 2.95 10.72
N ILE A 74 -4.39 2.11 10.22
CA ILE A 74 -4.62 1.05 9.24
C ILE A 74 -4.06 -0.26 9.79
N ASP A 75 -4.58 -1.39 9.31
CA ASP A 75 -4.18 -2.73 9.77
C ASP A 75 -3.15 -3.37 8.82
N PHE A 76 -3.19 -3.04 7.53
CA PHE A 76 -2.13 -3.31 6.55
C PHE A 76 -2.19 -2.29 5.41
N ALA A 77 -1.15 -2.22 4.58
CA ALA A 77 -1.09 -1.38 3.39
C ALA A 77 -0.86 -2.20 2.12
N VAL A 78 -1.40 -1.74 0.99
CA VAL A 78 -1.17 -2.34 -0.34
C VAL A 78 -0.29 -1.42 -1.17
N HIS A 79 0.79 -1.98 -1.72
CA HIS A 79 1.77 -1.27 -2.54
C HIS A 79 2.08 -2.04 -3.81
N SER A 80 2.48 -1.31 -4.85
CA SER A 80 3.26 -1.92 -5.92
C SER A 80 4.64 -2.28 -5.36
N ALA A 81 5.08 -3.53 -5.53
CA ALA A 81 6.31 -4.02 -4.91
C ALA A 81 7.55 -3.21 -5.29
N LYS A 82 7.58 -2.64 -6.51
CA LYS A 82 8.68 -1.79 -7.00
C LYS A 82 8.82 -0.45 -6.26
N ASP A 83 7.77 -0.02 -5.55
CA ASP A 83 7.73 1.26 -4.83
C ASP A 83 8.11 1.09 -3.34
N LEU A 84 8.34 -0.16 -2.88
CA LEU A 84 8.77 -0.43 -1.50
C LEU A 84 10.27 -0.17 -1.33
N PRO A 85 10.70 0.40 -0.18
CA PRO A 85 12.13 0.53 0.15
C PRO A 85 12.77 -0.84 0.39
N MET A 86 14.11 -0.87 0.38
CA MET A 86 14.87 -2.08 0.71
C MET A 86 14.70 -2.50 2.17
N ASP A 87 14.67 -1.51 3.07
CA ASP A 87 14.45 -1.68 4.51
C ASP A 87 13.11 -1.08 4.91
N LEU A 88 12.34 -1.82 5.70
CA LEU A 88 11.10 -1.35 6.34
C LEU A 88 11.39 -0.95 7.78
N GLU A 89 10.58 -0.08 8.37
CA GLU A 89 10.71 0.27 9.79
C GLU A 89 10.55 -0.95 10.70
N ASP A 90 11.25 -0.92 11.84
CA ASP A 90 11.24 -2.01 12.82
C ASP A 90 9.80 -2.39 13.23
N GLY A 91 9.53 -3.69 13.22
CA GLY A 91 8.20 -4.23 13.54
C GLY A 91 7.23 -4.26 12.35
N LEU A 92 7.61 -3.75 11.19
CA LEU A 92 6.86 -3.88 9.93
C LEU A 92 7.50 -4.91 9.02
N GLY A 93 6.71 -5.43 8.08
CA GLY A 93 7.16 -6.47 7.16
C GLY A 93 6.18 -6.74 6.03
N ILE A 94 6.68 -7.34 4.95
CA ILE A 94 5.84 -7.83 3.85
C ILE A 94 5.22 -9.16 4.31
N VAL A 95 3.91 -9.15 4.58
CA VAL A 95 3.18 -10.33 5.10
C VAL A 95 2.50 -11.16 4.01
N ALA A 96 2.36 -10.62 2.81
CA ALA A 96 1.74 -11.31 1.67
C ALA A 96 2.22 -10.73 0.34
N VAL A 97 2.28 -11.58 -0.68
CA VAL A 97 2.57 -11.21 -2.07
C VAL A 97 1.54 -11.92 -2.97
N PRO A 98 0.61 -11.21 -3.63
CA PRO A 98 -0.31 -11.80 -4.59
C PRO A 98 0.42 -12.40 -5.80
N PRO A 99 -0.25 -13.25 -6.61
CA PRO A 99 0.28 -13.71 -7.89
C PRO A 99 0.77 -12.53 -8.74
N ARG A 100 1.96 -12.66 -9.33
CA ARG A 100 2.60 -11.60 -10.09
C ARG A 100 1.93 -11.45 -11.46
N GLU A 101 1.57 -10.22 -11.81
CA GLU A 101 1.16 -9.87 -13.17
C GLU A 101 2.35 -9.83 -14.15
N ASP A 102 2.07 -9.64 -15.44
CA ASP A 102 3.09 -9.50 -16.47
C ASP A 102 4.14 -8.42 -16.09
N PRO A 103 5.42 -8.78 -15.93
CA PRO A 103 6.45 -7.86 -15.47
C PRO A 103 7.10 -7.05 -16.60
N ARG A 104 6.69 -7.23 -17.86
CA ARG A 104 7.32 -6.59 -19.02
C ARG A 104 6.90 -5.12 -19.12
N ASP A 105 7.83 -4.28 -19.60
CA ASP A 105 7.50 -2.92 -20.01
C ASP A 105 6.70 -2.92 -21.32
N VAL A 106 6.04 -1.79 -21.60
CA VAL A 106 5.28 -1.53 -22.84
C VAL A 106 5.81 -0.25 -23.50
N LEU A 107 5.80 -0.19 -24.83
CA LEU A 107 6.24 0.95 -25.66
C LEU A 107 5.05 1.81 -26.12
#